data_AF-A0A520MIP0-F1
#
_entry.id   AF-A0A520MIP0-F1
#
_cell.length_a   1.000
_cell.length_b   1.000
_cell.length_c   1.000
_cell.angle_alpha   90.00
_cell.angle_beta   90.00
_cell.angle_gamma   90.00
#
_symmetry.space_group_name_H-M   'P 1'
#
loop_
_entity.id
_entity.type
_entity.pdbx_description
1 polymer ?
#
loop_
_entity_poly.entity_id
_entity_poly.type
_entity_poly.pdbx_seq_one_letter_code
_entity_poly.pdbx_strand_id
1 'polypeptide(L)'
;MAIMTALLFCVVSFFAGAGAYHFFYRPSDDGDSNTRELQKKLDKSDQQLKKYQQEVSEHFITVSHLTTNVAQSYREINEHLASSAIRLASPEIGRQLLKSGGSDLSLLDSDGNPLVGIEDVEVPRDYAPKVPGGVLSEEYGLAENDAQDNSSKPSSKLASEDQEDSDPTENVS
;
A
#
# COMPACT_ATOMS: atom_id res chain seq x y z
N MET A 1 18.23 58.47 78.92
CA MET A 1 17.89 57.04 78.96
C MET A 1 17.14 56.55 77.73
N ALA A 2 16.06 57.21 77.29
CA ALA A 2 15.26 56.77 76.14
C ALA A 2 16.05 56.59 74.81
N ILE A 3 17.04 57.44 74.56
CA ILE A 3 17.89 57.36 73.35
C ILE A 3 18.78 56.11 73.38
N MET A 4 19.29 55.73 74.56
CA MET A 4 20.15 54.55 74.72
C MET A 4 19.36 53.25 74.51
N THR A 5 18.10 53.19 74.99
CA THR A 5 17.24 52.02 74.76
C THR A 5 16.80 51.90 73.29
N ALA A 6 16.54 53.04 72.62
CA ALA A 6 16.19 53.05 71.20
C ALA A 6 17.34 52.51 70.32
N LEU A 7 18.59 52.89 70.62
CA LEU A 7 19.77 52.39 69.91
C LEU A 7 19.95 50.88 70.07
N LEU A 8 19.70 50.33 71.26
CA LEU A 8 19.80 48.88 71.51
C LEU A 8 18.79 48.08 70.67
N PHE A 9 17.55 48.53 70.55
CA PHE A 9 16.54 47.86 69.72
C PHE A 9 16.87 47.92 68.22
N CYS A 10 17.44 49.04 67.74
CA CYS A 10 17.90 49.15 66.35
C CYS A 10 19.02 48.15 66.03
N VAL A 11 19.97 47.97 66.94
CA VAL A 11 21.07 47.02 66.74
C VAL A 11 20.56 45.57 66.71
N VAL A 12 19.68 45.21 67.65
CA VAL A 12 19.12 43.85 67.72
C VAL A 12 18.28 43.53 66.48
N SER A 13 17.42 44.45 66.04
CA SER A 13 16.60 44.26 64.84
C SER A 13 17.42 44.21 63.55
N PHE A 14 18.53 44.96 63.47
CA PHE A 14 19.45 44.90 62.33
C PHE A 14 20.11 43.52 62.21
N PHE A 15 20.63 42.96 63.31
CA PHE A 15 21.24 41.63 63.30
C PHE A 15 20.21 40.51 63.06
N ALA A 16 19.02 40.61 63.65
CA ALA A 16 17.94 39.66 63.41
C ALA A 16 17.47 39.71 61.94
N GLY A 17 17.34 40.90 61.37
CA GLY A 17 17.00 41.11 59.97
C GLY A 17 18.07 40.59 59.02
N ALA A 18 19.35 40.87 59.29
CA ALA A 18 20.47 40.38 58.49
C ALA A 18 20.59 38.84 58.55
N GLY A 19 20.38 38.24 59.71
CA GLY A 19 20.37 36.79 59.88
C GLY A 19 19.23 36.11 59.10
N ALA A 20 18.02 36.66 59.20
CA ALA A 20 16.86 36.16 58.44
C ALA A 20 17.04 36.37 56.92
N TYR A 21 17.56 37.53 56.51
CA TYR A 21 17.84 37.84 55.11
C TYR A 21 18.87 36.87 54.54
N HIS A 22 19.99 36.63 55.23
CA HIS A 22 21.02 35.71 54.77
C HIS A 22 20.52 34.26 54.66
N PHE A 23 19.63 33.84 55.56
CA PHE A 23 19.05 32.50 55.51
C PHE A 23 18.06 32.35 54.35
N PHE A 24 17.19 33.35 54.11
CA PHE A 24 16.23 33.33 53.02
C PHE A 24 16.83 33.56 51.63
N TYR A 25 17.91 34.35 51.53
CA TYR A 25 18.58 34.64 50.26
C TYR A 25 19.68 33.64 49.89
N ARG A 26 19.89 32.58 50.68
CA ARG A 26 20.84 31.53 50.29
C ARG A 26 20.27 30.83 49.05
N PRO A 27 20.91 30.97 47.86
CA PRO A 27 20.43 30.31 46.67
C PRO A 27 20.61 28.80 46.87
N SER A 28 19.52 28.04 46.71
CA SER A 28 19.58 26.58 46.64
C SER A 28 20.08 26.21 45.25
N ASP A 29 21.21 25.49 45.19
CA ASP A 29 21.92 25.05 43.98
C ASP A 29 21.13 24.02 43.12
N ASP A 30 19.90 23.68 43.52
CA ASP A 30 19.02 22.71 42.86
C ASP A 30 18.52 23.17 41.48
N GLY A 31 18.66 24.45 41.13
CA GLY A 31 18.29 24.96 39.81
C GLY A 31 19.19 24.44 38.69
N ASP A 32 20.49 24.27 38.96
CA ASP A 32 21.49 23.90 37.95
C ASP A 32 21.44 22.41 37.56
N SER A 33 20.96 21.56 38.46
CA SER A 33 20.78 20.13 38.17
C SER A 33 19.62 19.89 37.21
N ASN A 34 18.48 20.54 37.47
CA ASN A 34 17.27 20.42 36.65
C ASN A 34 17.46 20.99 35.24
N THR A 35 18.10 22.16 35.10
CA THR A 35 18.41 22.76 33.80
C THR A 35 19.38 21.89 33.00
N ARG A 36 20.39 21.31 33.64
CA ARG A 36 21.36 20.41 33.00
C ARG A 36 20.71 19.10 32.53
N GLU A 37 19.76 18.56 33.29
CA GLU A 37 18.99 17.39 32.86
C GLU A 37 18.09 17.71 31.66
N LEU A 38 17.43 18.87 31.66
CA LEU A 38 16.63 19.33 30.52
C LEU A 38 17.48 19.51 29.27
N GLN A 39 18.63 20.15 29.39
CA GLN A 39 19.60 20.33 28.31
C GLN A 39 20.03 18.97 27.73
N LYS A 40 20.31 18.00 28.59
CA LYS A 40 20.71 16.64 28.19
C LYS A 40 19.58 15.89 27.47
N LYS A 41 18.33 16.06 27.91
CA LYS A 41 17.16 15.48 27.23
C LYS A 41 16.98 16.09 25.83
N LEU A 42 17.16 17.40 25.71
CA LEU A 42 17.06 18.11 24.44
C LEU A 42 18.14 17.62 23.46
N ASP A 43 19.41 17.58 23.89
CA ASP A 43 20.51 17.08 23.05
C ASP A 43 20.31 15.61 22.65
N LYS A 44 19.82 14.77 23.57
CA LYS A 44 19.49 13.37 23.27
C LYS A 44 18.38 13.28 22.20
N SER A 45 17.33 14.09 22.31
CA SER A 45 16.23 14.13 21.35
C SER A 45 16.71 14.58 19.97
N ASP A 46 17.51 15.65 19.91
CA ASP A 46 18.09 16.16 18.67
C ASP A 46 18.99 15.12 17.99
N GLN A 47 19.79 14.38 18.77
CA GLN A 47 20.60 13.29 18.26
C GLN A 47 19.75 12.13 17.72
N GLN A 48 18.64 11.80 18.38
CA GLN A 48 17.69 10.79 17.90
C GLN A 48 17.03 11.22 16.60
N LEU A 49 16.60 12.48 16.49
CA LEU A 49 16.01 13.03 15.28
C LEU A 49 17.00 12.99 14.11
N LYS A 50 18.26 13.38 14.34
CA LYS A 50 19.31 13.32 13.31
C LYS A 50 19.57 11.88 12.85
N LYS A 51 19.63 10.92 13.77
CA LYS A 51 19.79 9.51 13.43
C LYS A 51 18.62 8.99 12.61
N TYR A 52 17.39 9.31 13.02
CA TYR A 52 16.19 8.94 12.27
C TYR A 52 16.19 9.52 10.86
N GLN A 53 16.51 10.82 10.71
CA GLN A 53 16.63 11.46 9.39
C GLN A 53 17.69 10.76 8.51
N GLN A 54 18.82 10.36 9.08
CA GLN A 54 19.85 9.61 8.37
C GLN A 54 19.36 8.22 7.94
N GLU A 55 18.71 7.48 8.83
CA GLU A 55 18.17 6.15 8.56
C GLU A 55 17.10 6.18 7.46
N VAL A 56 16.19 7.16 7.50
CA VAL A 56 15.19 7.37 6.45
C VAL A 56 15.86 7.66 5.11
N SER A 57 16.89 8.51 5.09
CA SER A 57 17.63 8.81 3.86
C SER A 57 18.33 7.57 3.30
N GLU A 58 18.96 6.76 4.14
CA GLU A 58 19.61 5.50 3.73
C GLU A 58 18.59 4.48 3.21
N HIS A 59 17.42 4.41 3.85
CA HIS A 59 16.35 3.53 3.41
C HIS A 59 15.81 3.96 2.04
N PHE A 60 15.60 5.26 1.81
CA PHE A 60 15.19 5.77 0.49
C PHE A 60 16.21 5.48 -0.61
N ILE A 61 17.51 5.58 -0.33
CA ILE A 61 18.57 5.20 -1.27
C ILE A 61 18.45 3.71 -1.61
N THR A 62 18.31 2.87 -0.59
CA THR A 62 18.18 1.42 -0.74
C THR A 62 16.95 1.04 -1.56
N VAL A 63 15.80 1.64 -1.25
CA VAL A 63 14.54 1.42 -1.98
C VAL A 63 14.65 1.91 -3.42
N SER A 64 15.34 3.03 -3.67
CA SER A 64 15.56 3.53 -5.03
C SER A 64 16.37 2.53 -5.88
N HIS A 65 17.41 1.93 -5.30
CA HIS A 65 18.17 0.86 -5.96
C HIS A 65 17.32 -0.37 -6.24
N LEU A 66 16.54 -0.83 -5.26
CA LEU A 66 15.69 -2.01 -5.42
C LEU A 66 14.57 -1.78 -6.46
N THR A 67 13.97 -0.59 -6.45
CA THR A 67 12.95 -0.17 -7.42
C THR A 67 13.53 -0.13 -8.83
N THR A 68 14.77 0.33 -8.99
CA THR A 68 15.46 0.32 -10.29
C THR A 68 15.62 -1.11 -10.81
N ASN A 69 15.97 -2.06 -9.94
CA ASN A 69 16.07 -3.48 -10.33
C ASN A 69 14.71 -4.04 -10.78
N VAL A 70 13.63 -3.72 -10.07
CA VAL A 70 12.27 -4.14 -10.46
C VAL A 70 11.88 -3.55 -11.82
N ALA A 71 12.15 -2.27 -12.04
CA ALA A 71 11.86 -1.62 -13.32
C ALA A 71 12.65 -2.28 -14.47
N GLN A 72 13.91 -2.64 -14.24
CA GLN A 72 14.74 -3.36 -15.20
C GLN A 72 14.17 -4.77 -15.49
N SER A 73 13.82 -5.54 -14.46
CA SER A 73 13.21 -6.86 -14.63
C SER A 73 11.87 -6.79 -15.37
N TYR A 74 11.05 -5.78 -15.11
CA TYR A 74 9.80 -5.56 -15.85
C TYR A 74 10.05 -5.30 -17.34
N ARG A 75 11.08 -4.52 -17.67
CA ARG A 75 11.48 -4.28 -19.06
C ARG A 75 11.93 -5.56 -19.74
N GLU A 76 12.77 -6.36 -19.08
CA GLU A 76 13.27 -7.64 -19.61
C GLU A 76 12.13 -8.64 -19.85
N ILE A 77 11.16 -8.72 -18.93
CA ILE A 77 9.97 -9.57 -19.10
C ILE A 77 9.19 -9.14 -20.34
N ASN A 78 8.97 -7.84 -20.53
CA ASN A 78 8.24 -7.34 -21.70
C ASN A 78 8.99 -7.59 -23.01
N GLU A 79 10.30 -7.36 -23.04
CA GLU A 79 11.15 -7.69 -24.20
C GLU A 79 11.06 -9.18 -24.54
N HIS A 80 11.15 -10.05 -23.53
CA HIS A 80 11.04 -11.49 -23.71
C HIS A 80 9.65 -11.92 -24.18
N LEU A 81 8.59 -11.29 -23.67
CA LEU A 81 7.21 -11.54 -24.09
C LEU A 81 6.99 -11.09 -25.53
N ALA A 82 7.47 -9.92 -25.93
CA ALA A 82 7.41 -9.42 -27.30
C ALA A 82 8.19 -10.34 -28.27
N SER A 83 9.41 -10.72 -27.91
CA SER A 83 10.23 -11.66 -28.68
C SER A 83 9.57 -13.04 -28.81
N SER A 84 8.94 -13.53 -27.73
CA SER A 84 8.23 -14.81 -27.73
C SER A 84 6.94 -14.75 -28.54
N ALA A 85 6.20 -13.65 -28.48
CA ALA A 85 5.02 -13.43 -29.30
C ALA A 85 5.38 -13.43 -30.79
N ILE A 86 6.45 -12.71 -31.19
CA ILE A 86 6.93 -12.72 -32.58
C ILE A 86 7.35 -14.13 -33.02
N ARG A 87 8.07 -14.85 -32.16
CA ARG A 87 8.53 -16.21 -32.48
C ARG A 87 7.36 -17.16 -32.64
N LEU A 88 6.43 -17.18 -31.69
CA LEU A 88 5.33 -18.13 -31.63
C LEU A 88 4.19 -17.81 -32.59
N ALA A 89 3.90 -16.52 -32.82
CA ALA A 89 2.94 -16.05 -33.83
C ALA A 89 3.57 -15.99 -35.24
N SER A 90 4.81 -16.44 -35.42
CA SER A 90 5.41 -16.46 -36.75
C SER A 90 4.62 -17.41 -37.66
N PRO A 91 4.24 -16.97 -38.87
CA PRO A 91 3.48 -17.79 -39.81
C PRO A 91 4.16 -19.12 -40.13
N GLU A 92 5.50 -19.17 -40.04
CA GLU A 92 6.29 -20.37 -40.28
C GLU A 92 6.09 -21.43 -39.19
N ILE A 93 6.08 -21.05 -37.90
CA ILE A 93 5.76 -21.99 -36.82
C ILE A 93 4.29 -22.40 -36.88
N GLY A 94 3.38 -21.48 -37.19
CA GLY A 94 1.96 -21.81 -37.43
C GLY A 94 1.80 -22.85 -38.55
N ARG A 95 2.51 -22.67 -39.67
CA ARG A 95 2.55 -23.63 -40.79
C ARG A 95 3.19 -24.96 -40.40
N GLN A 96 4.28 -24.92 -39.63
CA GLN A 96 5.00 -26.12 -39.18
C GLN A 96 4.17 -26.93 -38.19
N LEU A 97 3.42 -26.26 -37.30
CA LEU A 97 2.47 -26.88 -36.38
C LEU A 97 1.31 -27.51 -37.16
N LEU A 98 0.70 -26.79 -38.12
CA LEU A 98 -0.31 -27.34 -39.04
C LEU A 98 0.19 -28.58 -39.78
N LYS A 99 1.44 -28.55 -40.26
CA LYS A 99 2.06 -29.66 -41.00
C LYS A 99 2.39 -30.85 -40.09
N SER A 100 2.75 -30.61 -38.83
CA SER A 100 3.05 -31.63 -37.82
C SER A 100 1.80 -32.23 -37.16
N GLY A 101 0.68 -31.50 -37.15
CA GLY A 101 -0.59 -31.89 -36.54
C GLY A 101 -1.37 -32.96 -37.30
N GLY A 102 -0.75 -33.62 -38.28
CA GLY A 102 -1.41 -34.57 -39.16
C GLY A 102 -2.12 -33.84 -40.28
N SER A 103 -1.90 -34.33 -41.49
CA SER A 103 -2.38 -33.83 -42.78
C SER A 103 -3.91 -33.87 -42.98
N ASP A 104 -4.70 -33.72 -41.92
CA ASP A 104 -6.15 -33.87 -41.94
C ASP A 104 -6.92 -32.62 -41.46
N LEU A 105 -6.23 -31.47 -41.36
CA LEU A 105 -6.91 -30.19 -41.53
C LEU A 105 -6.92 -29.83 -43.02
N SER A 106 -7.33 -30.77 -43.87
CA SER A 106 -7.71 -30.45 -45.24
C SER A 106 -8.98 -29.62 -45.11
N LEU A 107 -8.88 -28.30 -45.25
CA LEU A 107 -10.05 -27.42 -45.39
C LEU A 107 -10.77 -27.66 -46.73
N LEU A 108 -10.49 -28.78 -47.41
CA LEU A 108 -11.08 -29.21 -48.64
C LEU A 108 -11.60 -30.63 -48.47
N ASP A 109 -12.82 -30.88 -48.93
CA ASP A 109 -13.42 -32.21 -49.05
C ASP A 109 -12.63 -33.09 -50.04
N SER A 110 -12.93 -34.38 -50.10
CA SER A 110 -12.34 -35.37 -51.00
C SER A 110 -12.43 -34.96 -52.49
N ASP A 111 -13.38 -34.08 -52.84
CA ASP A 111 -13.57 -33.52 -54.18
C ASP A 111 -12.82 -32.18 -54.42
N GLY A 112 -12.04 -31.70 -53.45
CA GLY A 112 -11.29 -30.43 -53.55
C GLY A 112 -12.15 -29.18 -53.33
N ASN A 113 -13.35 -29.31 -52.75
CA ASN A 113 -14.22 -28.18 -52.41
C ASN A 113 -13.93 -27.70 -50.98
N PRO A 114 -13.88 -26.39 -50.71
CA PRO A 114 -13.63 -25.91 -49.35
C PRO A 114 -14.71 -26.38 -48.37
N LEU A 115 -14.32 -27.02 -47.26
CA LEU A 115 -15.22 -27.51 -46.20
C LEU A 115 -15.95 -26.39 -45.47
N VAL A 116 -15.39 -25.18 -45.51
CA VAL A 116 -15.99 -23.97 -44.96
C VAL A 116 -16.20 -23.01 -46.12
N GLY A 117 -17.46 -22.72 -46.44
CA GLY A 117 -17.80 -21.69 -47.41
C GLY A 117 -17.28 -20.34 -46.93
N ILE A 118 -16.74 -19.52 -47.84
CA ILE A 118 -16.28 -18.16 -47.50
C ILE A 118 -17.45 -17.31 -46.95
N GLU A 119 -18.68 -17.69 -47.30
CA GLU A 119 -19.95 -17.14 -46.82
C GLU A 119 -20.21 -17.42 -45.33
N ASP A 120 -19.59 -18.46 -44.77
CA ASP A 120 -19.77 -18.94 -43.39
C ASP A 120 -18.71 -18.37 -42.42
N VAL A 121 -17.71 -17.66 -42.97
CA VAL A 121 -16.69 -16.96 -42.18
C VAL A 121 -17.22 -15.58 -41.79
N GLU A 122 -17.97 -15.53 -40.69
CA GLU A 122 -18.36 -14.25 -40.09
C GLU A 122 -17.21 -13.65 -39.27
N VAL A 123 -17.07 -12.32 -39.35
CA VAL A 123 -16.14 -11.57 -38.49
C VAL A 123 -16.52 -11.72 -37.02
N PRO A 124 -15.55 -11.72 -36.08
CA PRO A 124 -15.85 -11.72 -34.66
C PRO A 124 -16.86 -10.61 -34.32
N ARG A 125 -18.00 -11.00 -33.78
CA ARG A 125 -19.02 -10.05 -33.35
C ARG A 125 -18.59 -9.49 -31.99
N ASP A 126 -18.16 -8.24 -31.97
CA ASP A 126 -17.79 -7.50 -30.73
C ASP A 126 -18.99 -7.18 -29.82
N TYR A 127 -20.16 -7.75 -30.09
CA TYR A 127 -21.40 -7.45 -29.39
C TYR A 127 -22.07 -8.71 -28.87
N ALA A 128 -22.49 -8.64 -27.61
CA ALA A 128 -23.42 -9.60 -27.04
C ALA A 128 -24.77 -9.53 -27.80
N PRO A 129 -25.45 -10.67 -28.00
CA PRO A 129 -26.76 -10.69 -28.65
C PRO A 129 -27.74 -9.76 -27.91
N LYS A 130 -28.48 -8.95 -28.68
CA LYS A 130 -29.51 -8.06 -28.12
C LYS A 130 -30.71 -8.90 -27.71
N VAL A 131 -30.67 -9.38 -26.48
CA VAL A 131 -31.81 -9.96 -25.79
C VAL A 131 -32.61 -8.87 -25.06
N PRO A 132 -33.93 -9.02 -24.90
CA PRO A 132 -34.69 -8.18 -23.98
C PRO A 132 -34.01 -8.16 -22.60
N GLY A 133 -33.87 -6.99 -21.99
CA GLY A 133 -33.13 -6.81 -20.73
C GLY A 133 -31.59 -6.72 -20.86
N GLY A 134 -31.01 -7.25 -21.94
CA GLY A 134 -29.56 -7.31 -22.14
C GLY A 134 -28.90 -8.48 -21.40
N VAL A 135 -27.68 -8.84 -21.79
CA VAL A 135 -26.95 -10.01 -21.21
C VAL A 135 -26.54 -9.84 -19.74
N LEU A 136 -26.70 -8.63 -19.20
CA LEU A 136 -26.46 -8.31 -17.78
C LEU A 136 -27.78 -8.18 -17.00
N SER A 137 -28.92 -8.47 -17.63
CA SER A 137 -30.18 -8.52 -16.89
C SER A 137 -30.22 -9.74 -15.97
N GLU A 138 -30.82 -9.57 -14.80
CA GLU A 138 -30.99 -10.63 -13.81
C GLU A 138 -31.89 -11.77 -14.32
N GLU A 139 -32.72 -11.48 -15.33
CA GLU A 139 -33.60 -12.42 -16.04
C GLU A 139 -32.89 -13.17 -17.18
N TYR A 140 -31.65 -12.80 -17.53
CA TYR A 140 -30.94 -13.46 -18.63
C TYR A 140 -30.66 -14.93 -18.31
N GLY A 141 -31.22 -15.83 -19.13
CA GLY A 141 -31.12 -17.28 -18.92
C GLY A 141 -32.14 -17.86 -17.94
N LEU A 142 -32.99 -17.03 -17.33
CA LEU A 142 -34.14 -17.46 -16.55
C LEU A 142 -35.35 -17.55 -17.48
N ALA A 143 -35.38 -18.58 -18.32
CA ALA A 143 -36.64 -18.94 -18.95
C ALA A 143 -37.56 -19.45 -17.83
N GLU A 144 -38.67 -18.74 -17.58
CA GLU A 144 -39.80 -19.21 -16.79
C GLU A 144 -40.46 -20.39 -17.54
N ASN A 145 -39.76 -21.52 -17.60
CA ASN A 145 -40.29 -22.78 -18.08
C ASN A 145 -40.41 -23.69 -16.87
N ASP A 146 -41.55 -23.59 -16.19
CA ASP A 146 -42.11 -24.67 -15.39
C ASP A 146 -42.36 -25.88 -16.31
N ALA A 147 -41.30 -26.61 -16.68
CA ALA A 147 -41.33 -28.00 -17.14
C ALA A 147 -39.92 -28.53 -17.47
N GLN A 148 -39.53 -29.59 -16.75
CA GLN A 148 -38.44 -30.56 -17.02
C GLN A 148 -37.02 -30.08 -16.63
N ASP A 149 -36.49 -30.48 -15.47
CA ASP A 149 -35.98 -31.81 -15.05
C ASP A 149 -34.53 -32.11 -15.53
N ASN A 150 -33.70 -32.42 -14.53
CA ASN A 150 -32.36 -33.01 -14.51
C ASN A 150 -31.09 -32.13 -14.62
N SER A 151 -30.40 -32.06 -13.47
CA SER A 151 -28.94 -32.18 -13.29
C SER A 151 -28.09 -31.00 -13.80
N SER A 152 -27.30 -30.26 -13.00
CA SER A 152 -26.49 -30.64 -11.85
C SER A 152 -25.92 -29.36 -11.24
N LYS A 153 -26.04 -29.22 -9.92
CA LYS A 153 -25.51 -28.08 -9.16
C LYS A 153 -24.32 -28.57 -8.31
N PRO A 154 -23.10 -28.05 -8.48
CA PRO A 154 -22.15 -28.01 -7.40
C PRO A 154 -22.23 -26.65 -6.72
N SER A 155 -22.69 -26.71 -5.48
CA SER A 155 -22.63 -25.64 -4.49
C SER A 155 -21.17 -25.33 -4.13
N SER A 156 -20.68 -24.12 -4.41
CA SER A 156 -19.57 -23.53 -3.66
C SER A 156 -20.04 -22.24 -2.99
N LYS A 157 -20.60 -22.43 -1.79
CA LYS A 157 -20.88 -21.41 -0.80
C LYS A 157 -19.54 -20.85 -0.32
N LEU A 158 -19.10 -19.72 -0.88
CA LEU A 158 -18.01 -18.93 -0.34
C LEU A 158 -18.66 -17.81 0.49
N ALA A 159 -18.79 -18.06 1.79
CA ALA A 159 -19.14 -17.01 2.74
C ALA A 159 -17.88 -16.16 2.94
N SER A 160 -17.90 -14.95 2.39
CA SER A 160 -17.03 -13.85 2.81
C SER A 160 -17.49 -13.43 4.21
N GLU A 161 -16.67 -13.72 5.21
CA GLU A 161 -16.75 -13.02 6.49
C GLU A 161 -16.07 -11.66 6.29
N ASP A 162 -16.89 -10.62 6.19
CA ASP A 162 -16.47 -9.23 6.23
C ASP A 162 -15.89 -8.94 7.64
N GLN A 163 -14.56 -8.88 7.75
CA GLN A 163 -13.90 -8.18 8.85
C GLN A 163 -13.47 -6.81 8.33
N GLU A 164 -14.24 -5.80 8.70
CA GLU A 164 -13.92 -4.39 8.59
C GLU A 164 -12.58 -4.10 9.29
N ASP A 165 -11.51 -3.96 8.50
CA ASP A 165 -10.23 -3.41 8.97
C ASP A 165 -10.37 -1.88 8.99
N SER A 166 -11.00 -1.38 10.06
CA SER A 166 -11.23 0.03 10.32
C SER A 166 -9.91 0.80 10.46
N ASP A 167 -9.76 1.86 9.67
CA ASP A 167 -8.64 2.79 9.69
C ASP A 167 -8.46 3.43 11.08
N PRO A 168 -7.29 3.28 11.74
CA PRO A 168 -7.06 3.80 13.08
C PRO A 168 -7.03 5.34 13.18
N THR A 169 -7.14 6.07 12.06
CA THR A 169 -7.14 7.54 12.04
C THR A 169 -8.52 8.18 12.24
N GLU A 170 -9.61 7.42 12.25
CA GLU A 170 -10.96 7.98 12.33
C GLU A 170 -11.38 8.46 13.73
N ASN A 171 -10.70 8.03 14.81
CA ASN A 171 -11.16 8.26 16.18
C ASN A 171 -10.54 9.48 16.89
N VAL A 172 -10.16 10.51 16.13
CA VAL A 172 -9.72 11.81 16.68
C VAL A 172 -10.54 12.95 16.08
N SER A 173 -11.75 13.13 16.60
CA SER A 173 -12.53 14.37 16.51
C SER A 173 -13.37 14.54 17.77
#